data_AF-A0A3B9Y781-F1
#
_entry.id   AF-A0A3B9Y781-F1
#
_cell.length_a   1.000
_cell.length_b   1.000
_cell.length_c   1.000
_cell.angle_alpha   90.00
_cell.angle_beta   90.00
_cell.angle_gamma   90.00
#
_symmetry.space_group_name_H-M   'P 1'
#
loop_
_entity.id
_entity.type
_entity.pdbx_description
1 polymer ?
#
loop_
_entity_poly.entity_id
_entity_poly.type
_entity_poly.pdbx_seq_one_letter_code
_entity_poly.pdbx_strand_id
1 'polypeptide(L)'
;MAQHPSETLLVPRAMLEGILFFIYGVSGKYLEDFGVGMLLSLCFVYAQHPSISSKVRTTLHKMSPWLWGTGLLCLFVMILWNYNQRYVNTWPLFSNPLLVTHYYRISELCFSLCFGLCVLALLFGSERLKRPFEWSPLRWIGMISYSLYMWHLPLLLVFIQWGQPFLRGLPPLLAYCVYWLWVLVIILPFCFLFFLWVEKPGMKFGERFKRQNATTTPAAEPSVSVSEMTASENKKVSEADVPGEEAVRV
;
A
#
# COMPACT_ATOMS: atom_id res chain seq x y z
N MET A 1 6.56 -9.33 -28.45
CA MET A 1 5.63 -8.29 -28.96
C MET A 1 6.00 -6.98 -28.31
N ALA A 2 6.38 -5.97 -29.10
CA ALA A 2 6.77 -4.68 -28.56
C ALA A 2 5.59 -4.05 -27.81
N GLN A 3 5.75 -3.79 -26.52
CA GLN A 3 4.74 -3.13 -25.68
C GLN A 3 4.65 -1.61 -25.96
N HIS A 4 5.43 -1.09 -26.91
CA HIS A 4 5.49 0.32 -27.22
C HIS A 4 4.69 0.63 -28.49
N PRO A 5 3.93 1.73 -28.51
CA PRO A 5 3.27 2.20 -29.72
C PRO A 5 4.33 2.49 -30.79
N SER A 6 4.21 1.85 -31.95
CA SER A 6 5.10 2.05 -33.10
C SER A 6 4.76 3.33 -33.89
N GLU A 7 3.64 3.95 -33.58
CA GLU A 7 3.10 5.12 -34.27
C GLU A 7 3.61 6.42 -33.62
N THR A 8 4.48 7.16 -34.33
CA THR A 8 4.91 8.51 -33.95
C THR A 8 3.87 9.53 -34.42
N LEU A 9 2.87 9.81 -33.59
CA LEU A 9 1.79 10.74 -33.94
C LEU A 9 2.12 12.22 -33.67
N LEU A 10 3.03 12.54 -32.74
CA LEU A 10 3.24 13.93 -32.26
C LEU A 10 4.70 14.34 -31.97
N VAL A 11 5.62 13.39 -31.77
CA VAL A 11 6.99 13.67 -31.30
C VAL A 11 8.00 12.81 -32.05
N PRO A 12 9.19 13.33 -32.41
CA PRO A 12 10.26 12.54 -33.02
C PRO A 12 10.61 11.31 -32.18
N ARG A 13 10.89 10.18 -32.85
CA ARG A 13 11.08 8.87 -32.19
C ARG A 13 12.13 8.89 -31.07
N ALA A 14 13.24 9.62 -31.22
CA ALA A 14 14.27 9.73 -30.19
C ALA A 14 13.77 10.43 -28.91
N MET A 15 12.95 11.48 -29.05
CA MET A 15 12.32 12.13 -27.89
C MET A 15 11.24 11.26 -27.29
N LEU A 16 10.46 10.55 -28.10
CA LEU A 16 9.46 9.59 -27.63
C LEU A 16 10.13 8.44 -26.85
N GLU A 17 11.26 7.92 -27.32
CA GLU A 17 12.05 6.89 -26.63
C GLU A 17 12.64 7.41 -25.30
N GLY A 18 13.13 8.65 -25.27
CA GLY A 18 13.54 9.29 -24.01
C GLY A 18 12.39 9.44 -23.02
N ILE A 19 11.24 9.93 -23.48
CA ILE A 19 10.02 10.06 -22.66
C ILE A 19 9.52 8.69 -22.20
N LEU A 20 9.46 7.68 -23.09
CA LEU A 20 9.06 6.31 -22.77
C LEU A 20 10.02 5.65 -21.78
N PHE A 21 11.32 5.92 -21.86
CA PHE A 21 12.27 5.45 -20.85
C PHE A 21 11.91 5.99 -19.46
N PHE A 22 11.59 7.30 -19.38
CA PHE A 22 11.21 7.95 -18.13
C PHE A 22 9.76 7.70 -17.69
N ILE A 23 8.83 7.30 -18.55
CA ILE A 23 7.41 7.10 -18.20
C ILE A 23 7.03 5.63 -18.12
N TYR A 24 7.68 4.77 -18.91
CA TYR A 24 7.26 3.39 -19.13
C TYR A 24 8.24 2.36 -18.54
N GLY A 25 9.53 2.69 -18.37
CA GLY A 25 10.50 1.71 -17.83
C GLY A 25 10.58 0.42 -18.67
N VAL A 26 10.97 -0.71 -18.06
CA VAL A 26 11.18 -2.01 -18.76
C VAL A 26 9.87 -2.77 -18.98
N SER A 27 8.83 -2.56 -18.17
CA SER A 27 7.55 -3.29 -18.26
C SER A 27 6.31 -2.47 -17.89
N GLY A 28 6.41 -1.13 -17.89
CA GLY A 28 5.42 -0.22 -17.32
C GLY A 28 5.87 0.31 -15.95
N LYS A 29 5.41 1.51 -15.58
CA LYS A 29 5.69 2.11 -14.25
C LYS A 29 4.63 1.82 -13.18
N TYR A 30 3.70 0.90 -13.45
CA TYR A 30 2.66 0.50 -12.50
C TYR A 30 1.91 1.70 -11.87
N LEU A 31 1.64 2.73 -12.69
CA LEU A 31 1.00 3.96 -12.22
C LEU A 31 -0.43 3.71 -11.71
N GLU A 32 -1.09 2.69 -12.25
CA GLU A 32 -2.40 2.23 -11.83
C GLU A 32 -2.36 1.71 -10.39
N ASP A 33 -1.36 0.90 -10.05
CA ASP A 33 -1.14 0.40 -8.68
C ASP A 33 -0.85 1.51 -7.70
N PHE A 34 0.00 2.44 -8.12
CA PHE A 34 0.28 3.62 -7.32
C PHE A 34 -1.00 4.46 -7.09
N GLY A 35 -1.80 4.68 -8.13
CA GLY A 35 -3.05 5.44 -8.05
C GLY A 35 -4.08 4.79 -7.13
N VAL A 36 -4.29 3.48 -7.27
CA VAL A 36 -5.19 2.72 -6.39
C VAL A 36 -4.68 2.75 -4.94
N GLY A 37 -3.38 2.57 -4.72
CA GLY A 37 -2.77 2.68 -3.39
C GLY A 37 -2.99 4.04 -2.74
N MET A 38 -2.80 5.13 -3.48
CA MET A 38 -3.07 6.49 -2.98
C MET A 38 -4.55 6.70 -2.64
N LEU A 39 -5.45 6.22 -3.49
CA LEU A 39 -6.90 6.32 -3.25
C LEU A 39 -7.30 5.58 -1.97
N LEU A 40 -6.79 4.36 -1.77
CA LEU A 40 -7.03 3.58 -0.55
C LEU A 40 -6.49 4.29 0.69
N SER A 41 -5.27 4.85 0.59
CA SER A 41 -4.68 5.63 1.69
C SER A 41 -5.52 6.86 2.02
N LEU A 42 -6.01 7.58 1.02
CA LEU A 42 -6.89 8.74 1.22
C LEU A 42 -8.21 8.32 1.89
N CYS A 43 -8.86 7.27 1.39
CA CYS A 43 -10.07 6.71 1.97
C CYS A 43 -9.86 6.30 3.43
N PHE A 44 -8.72 5.70 3.74
CA PHE A 44 -8.37 5.31 5.09
C PHE A 44 -8.18 6.50 6.04
N VAL A 45 -7.36 7.47 5.65
CA VAL A 45 -7.12 8.69 6.44
C VAL A 45 -8.42 9.45 6.65
N TYR A 46 -9.25 9.57 5.60
CA TYR A 46 -10.55 10.21 5.70
C TYR A 46 -11.44 9.48 6.71
N ALA A 47 -11.56 8.15 6.61
CA ALA A 47 -12.35 7.34 7.55
C ALA A 47 -11.86 7.37 9.00
N GLN A 48 -10.59 7.73 9.24
CA GLN A 48 -10.04 7.93 10.58
C GLN A 48 -10.31 9.33 11.15
N HIS A 49 -10.78 10.28 10.35
CA HIS A 49 -10.99 11.65 10.79
C HIS A 49 -12.09 11.73 11.87
N PRO A 50 -11.86 12.44 13.01
CA PRO A 50 -12.78 12.44 14.17
C PRO A 50 -14.20 12.94 13.87
N SER A 51 -14.36 13.79 12.84
CA SER A 51 -15.66 14.32 12.42
C SER A 51 -16.53 13.30 11.67
N ILE A 52 -15.96 12.17 11.23
CA ILE A 52 -16.73 11.15 10.51
C ILE A 52 -17.47 10.25 11.50
N SER A 53 -18.77 10.10 11.25
CA SER A 53 -19.68 9.34 12.09
C SER A 53 -19.17 7.92 12.36
N SER A 54 -19.19 7.51 13.63
CA SER A 54 -18.94 6.14 14.09
C SER A 54 -19.76 5.08 13.33
N LYS A 55 -20.88 5.48 12.70
CA LYS A 55 -21.70 4.66 11.80
C LYS A 55 -20.92 4.18 10.59
N VAL A 56 -20.14 5.04 9.93
CA VAL A 56 -19.36 4.69 8.72
C VAL A 56 -18.36 3.59 9.03
N ARG A 57 -17.62 3.73 10.14
CA ARG A 57 -16.66 2.72 10.61
C ARG A 57 -17.33 1.40 10.95
N THR A 58 -18.49 1.44 11.62
CA THR A 58 -19.25 0.24 11.98
C THR A 58 -19.77 -0.49 10.74
N THR A 59 -20.26 0.25 9.74
CA THR A 59 -20.70 -0.31 8.46
C THR A 59 -19.52 -0.93 7.70
N LEU A 60 -18.38 -0.23 7.59
CA LEU A 60 -17.16 -0.75 6.96
C LEU A 60 -16.68 -2.04 7.63
N HIS A 61 -16.69 -2.10 8.96
CA HIS A 61 -16.32 -3.31 9.69
C HIS A 61 -17.26 -4.49 9.41
N LYS A 62 -18.57 -4.23 9.31
CA LYS A 62 -19.55 -5.27 8.93
C LYS A 62 -19.41 -5.73 7.47
N MET A 63 -19.06 -4.82 6.57
CA MET A 63 -18.88 -5.10 5.14
C MET A 63 -17.52 -5.72 4.81
N SER A 64 -16.50 -5.54 5.66
CA SER A 64 -15.14 -6.08 5.46
C SER A 64 -15.09 -7.56 5.02
N PRO A 65 -15.76 -8.53 5.67
CA PRO A 65 -15.69 -9.93 5.22
C PRO A 65 -16.27 -10.13 3.82
N TRP A 66 -17.27 -9.34 3.44
CA TRP A 66 -17.84 -9.38 2.09
C TRP A 66 -16.88 -8.75 1.07
N LEU A 67 -16.28 -7.61 1.40
CA LEU A 67 -15.23 -6.99 0.58
C LEU A 67 -14.03 -7.93 0.37
N TRP A 68 -13.63 -8.67 1.40
CA TRP A 68 -12.56 -9.66 1.33
C TRP A 68 -12.92 -10.82 0.38
N GLY A 69 -14.12 -11.40 0.56
CA GLY A 69 -14.61 -12.49 -0.28
C GLY A 69 -14.76 -12.07 -1.74
N THR A 70 -15.34 -10.90 -1.99
CA THR A 70 -15.46 -10.33 -3.35
C THR A 70 -14.09 -10.05 -3.94
N GLY A 71 -13.17 -9.44 -3.19
CA GLY A 71 -11.80 -9.20 -3.65
C GLY A 71 -11.07 -10.48 -4.05
N LEU A 72 -11.14 -11.53 -3.23
CA LEU A 72 -10.55 -12.83 -3.53
C LEU A 72 -11.20 -13.51 -4.74
N LEU A 73 -12.53 -13.47 -4.84
CA LEU A 73 -13.25 -14.03 -5.98
C LEU A 73 -12.85 -13.32 -7.27
N CYS A 74 -12.82 -11.99 -7.27
CA CYS A 74 -12.41 -11.21 -8.42
C CYS A 74 -10.94 -11.45 -8.78
N LEU A 75 -10.03 -11.54 -7.80
CA LEU A 75 -8.63 -11.92 -8.04
C LEU A 75 -8.52 -13.31 -8.68
N PHE A 76 -9.29 -14.28 -8.19
CA PHE A 76 -9.33 -15.62 -8.78
C PHE A 76 -9.79 -15.59 -10.24
N VAL A 77 -10.87 -14.86 -10.54
CA VAL A 77 -11.35 -14.65 -11.92
C VAL A 77 -10.27 -13.97 -12.78
N MET A 78 -9.55 -12.98 -12.26
CA MET A 78 -8.46 -12.30 -12.98
C MET A 78 -7.26 -13.22 -13.26
N ILE A 79 -6.86 -14.05 -12.29
CA ILE A 79 -5.80 -15.07 -12.47
C ILE A 79 -6.16 -16.02 -13.60
N LEU A 80 -7.42 -16.46 -13.61
CA LEU A 80 -7.93 -17.36 -14.61
C LEU A 80 -7.99 -16.73 -16.01
N TRP A 81 -8.40 -15.48 -16.09
CA TRP A 81 -8.36 -14.73 -17.34
C TRP A 81 -6.92 -14.53 -17.84
N ASN A 82 -5.98 -14.16 -16.95
CA ASN A 82 -4.55 -14.06 -17.27
C ASN A 82 -3.99 -15.37 -17.81
N TYR A 83 -4.30 -16.49 -17.14
CA TYR A 83 -3.87 -17.81 -17.57
C TYR A 83 -4.42 -18.16 -18.96
N ASN A 84 -5.71 -17.87 -19.20
CA ASN A 84 -6.35 -18.10 -20.50
C ASN A 84 -5.67 -17.32 -21.63
N GLN A 85 -5.32 -16.05 -21.40
CA GLN A 85 -4.64 -15.22 -22.40
C GLN A 85 -3.18 -15.63 -22.63
N ARG A 86 -2.49 -16.13 -21.60
CA ARG A 86 -1.05 -16.39 -21.65
C ARG A 86 -0.70 -17.78 -22.18
N TYR A 87 -1.54 -18.77 -21.95
CA TYR A 87 -1.22 -20.16 -22.28
C TYR A 87 -2.22 -20.80 -23.24
N VAL A 88 -3.50 -20.82 -22.89
CA VAL A 88 -4.51 -21.61 -23.59
C VAL A 88 -5.84 -20.87 -23.54
N ASN A 89 -6.42 -20.54 -24.70
CA ASN A 89 -7.79 -20.01 -24.85
C ASN A 89 -8.86 -21.07 -24.52
N THR A 90 -8.66 -21.77 -23.40
CA THR A 90 -9.41 -22.95 -22.95
C THR A 90 -10.85 -22.61 -22.59
N TRP A 91 -11.09 -21.38 -22.14
CA TRP A 91 -12.34 -21.01 -21.48
C TRP A 91 -13.18 -20.07 -22.34
N PRO A 92 -14.33 -20.52 -22.85
CA PRO A 92 -15.17 -19.74 -23.77
C PRO A 92 -15.57 -18.37 -23.23
N LEU A 93 -15.74 -18.23 -21.91
CA LEU A 93 -16.07 -16.98 -21.25
C LEU A 93 -15.04 -15.88 -21.50
N PHE A 94 -13.75 -16.22 -21.51
CA PHE A 94 -12.64 -15.26 -21.67
C PHE A 94 -12.14 -15.14 -23.11
N SER A 95 -12.63 -15.99 -24.01
CA SER A 95 -12.30 -15.99 -25.45
C SER A 95 -13.12 -14.95 -26.24
N ASN A 96 -13.93 -14.13 -25.58
CA ASN A 96 -14.64 -13.03 -26.22
C ASN A 96 -13.63 -12.03 -26.85
N PRO A 97 -13.84 -11.59 -28.12
CA PRO A 97 -12.87 -10.76 -28.84
C PRO A 97 -12.54 -9.44 -28.13
N LEU A 98 -13.54 -8.84 -27.50
CA LEU A 98 -13.38 -7.59 -26.73
C LEU A 98 -12.47 -7.80 -25.52
N LEU A 99 -12.66 -8.90 -24.79
CA LEU A 99 -11.86 -9.21 -23.60
C LEU A 99 -10.40 -9.52 -23.98
N VAL A 100 -10.18 -10.29 -25.04
CA VAL A 100 -8.83 -10.59 -25.55
C VAL A 100 -8.10 -9.30 -25.95
N THR A 101 -8.77 -8.42 -26.70
CA THR A 101 -8.14 -7.22 -27.25
C THR A 101 -7.80 -6.19 -26.18
N HIS A 102 -8.69 -5.99 -25.20
CA HIS A 102 -8.51 -4.98 -24.16
C HIS A 102 -7.70 -5.48 -22.95
N TYR A 103 -7.46 -6.79 -22.85
CA TYR A 103 -6.82 -7.43 -21.70
C TYR A 103 -5.59 -6.67 -21.18
N TYR A 104 -4.60 -6.42 -22.02
CA TYR A 104 -3.35 -5.77 -21.63
C TYR A 104 -3.51 -4.33 -21.12
N ARG A 105 -4.63 -3.66 -21.46
CA ARG A 105 -4.88 -2.28 -21.04
C ARG A 105 -5.59 -2.18 -19.70
N ILE A 106 -6.38 -3.20 -19.33
CA ILE A 106 -7.25 -3.13 -18.15
C ILE A 106 -6.88 -4.13 -17.06
N SER A 107 -6.13 -5.18 -17.41
CA SER A 107 -5.81 -6.25 -16.47
C SER A 107 -5.05 -5.75 -15.24
N GLU A 108 -4.07 -4.86 -15.42
CA GLU A 108 -3.28 -4.32 -14.31
C GLU A 108 -4.16 -3.52 -13.34
N LEU A 109 -4.92 -2.55 -13.83
CA LEU A 109 -5.92 -1.81 -13.04
C LEU A 109 -6.90 -2.75 -12.32
N CYS A 110 -7.40 -3.78 -13.01
CA CYS A 110 -8.31 -4.75 -12.40
C CYS A 110 -7.62 -5.53 -11.27
N PHE A 111 -6.40 -6.04 -11.47
CA PHE A 111 -5.64 -6.70 -10.41
C PHE A 111 -5.43 -5.76 -9.22
N SER A 112 -5.06 -4.52 -9.50
CA SER A 112 -4.84 -3.49 -8.52
C SER A 112 -6.08 -3.20 -7.66
N LEU A 113 -7.24 -3.02 -8.30
CA LEU A 113 -8.50 -2.79 -7.62
C LEU A 113 -8.94 -4.00 -6.79
N CYS A 114 -8.78 -5.21 -7.33
CA CYS A 114 -9.16 -6.44 -6.62
C CYS A 114 -8.26 -6.67 -5.39
N PHE A 115 -6.95 -6.48 -5.54
CA PHE A 115 -6.03 -6.52 -4.41
C PHE A 115 -6.30 -5.39 -3.42
N GLY A 116 -6.60 -4.19 -3.92
CA GLY A 116 -6.99 -3.03 -3.13
C GLY A 116 -8.23 -3.27 -2.27
N LEU A 117 -9.23 -3.97 -2.80
CA LEU A 117 -10.41 -4.42 -2.05
C LEU A 117 -10.02 -5.36 -0.89
N CYS A 118 -9.09 -6.29 -1.13
CA CYS A 118 -8.56 -7.17 -0.08
C CYS A 118 -7.82 -6.36 1.00
N VAL A 119 -6.97 -5.40 0.62
CA VAL A 119 -6.26 -4.53 1.57
C VAL A 119 -7.25 -3.68 2.38
N LEU A 120 -8.25 -3.09 1.73
CA LEU A 120 -9.29 -2.29 2.38
C LEU A 120 -10.07 -3.13 3.40
N ALA A 121 -10.42 -4.36 3.01
CA ALA A 121 -11.09 -5.30 3.90
C ALA A 121 -10.24 -5.66 5.12
N LEU A 122 -8.92 -5.85 4.96
CA LEU A 122 -8.01 -6.09 6.09
C LEU A 122 -7.91 -4.88 7.02
N LEU A 123 -7.87 -3.68 6.46
CA LEU A 123 -7.68 -2.44 7.20
C LEU A 123 -8.86 -2.17 8.16
N PHE A 124 -10.09 -2.36 7.66
CA PHE A 124 -11.33 -2.19 8.43
C PHE A 124 -11.88 -3.47 9.03
N GLY A 125 -11.18 -4.60 8.85
CA GLY A 125 -11.68 -5.92 9.19
C GLY A 125 -11.57 -6.30 10.65
N SER A 126 -12.29 -7.38 10.98
CA SER A 126 -12.27 -7.98 12.31
C SER A 126 -10.92 -8.62 12.64
N GLU A 127 -10.63 -8.75 13.94
CA GLU A 127 -9.43 -9.42 14.47
C GLU A 127 -9.17 -10.79 13.85
N ARG A 128 -10.23 -11.55 13.54
CA ARG A 128 -10.10 -12.88 12.92
C ARG A 128 -9.44 -12.83 11.55
N LEU A 129 -9.73 -11.79 10.77
CA LEU A 129 -9.18 -11.62 9.43
C LEU A 129 -7.73 -11.13 9.48
N LYS A 130 -7.40 -10.29 10.47
CA LYS A 130 -6.06 -9.72 10.67
C LYS A 130 -5.07 -10.72 11.29
N ARG A 131 -5.53 -11.56 12.21
CA ARG A 131 -4.71 -12.52 12.97
C ARG A 131 -3.67 -13.31 12.15
N PRO A 132 -4.00 -13.91 10.99
CA PRO A 132 -2.98 -14.61 10.20
C PRO A 132 -1.91 -13.67 9.62
N PHE A 133 -2.28 -12.43 9.29
CA PHE A 133 -1.34 -11.42 8.75
C PHE A 133 -0.47 -10.78 9.83
N GLU A 134 -0.94 -10.76 11.08
CA GLU A 134 -0.20 -10.30 12.24
C GLU A 134 0.74 -11.37 12.82
N TRP A 135 0.75 -12.57 12.23
CA TRP A 135 1.61 -13.65 12.67
C TRP A 135 3.09 -13.27 12.54
N SER A 136 3.86 -13.48 13.61
CA SER A 136 5.25 -13.00 13.73
C SER A 136 6.16 -13.35 12.55
N PRO A 137 6.13 -14.58 11.99
CA PRO A 137 6.95 -14.92 10.82
C PRO A 137 6.55 -14.11 9.57
N LEU A 138 5.25 -13.92 9.34
CA LEU A 138 4.78 -13.16 8.18
C LEU A 138 5.12 -11.67 8.31
N ARG A 139 5.00 -11.13 9.52
CA ARG A 139 5.46 -9.77 9.82
C ARG A 139 6.97 -9.63 9.61
N TRP A 140 7.76 -10.64 9.98
CA TRP A 140 9.21 -10.65 9.74
C TRP A 140 9.55 -10.66 8.25
N ILE A 141 8.85 -11.48 7.45
CA ILE A 141 9.00 -11.46 5.98
C ILE A 141 8.63 -10.07 5.43
N GLY A 142 7.56 -9.47 5.94
CA GLY A 142 7.16 -8.11 5.58
C GLY A 142 8.25 -7.06 5.89
N MET A 143 9.00 -7.21 6.98
CA MET A 143 10.10 -6.30 7.30
C MET A 143 11.25 -6.37 6.29
N ILE A 144 11.56 -7.54 5.74
CA ILE A 144 12.63 -7.70 4.74
C ILE A 144 12.11 -7.60 3.29
N SER A 145 10.83 -7.27 3.11
CA SER A 145 10.14 -7.34 1.82
C SER A 145 10.78 -6.45 0.75
N TYR A 146 11.26 -5.27 1.12
CA TYR A 146 11.93 -4.36 0.19
C TYR A 146 13.24 -4.95 -0.33
N SER A 147 14.08 -5.43 0.59
CA SER A 147 15.32 -6.13 0.28
C SER A 147 15.08 -7.38 -0.58
N LEU A 148 14.01 -8.12 -0.30
CA LEU A 148 13.58 -9.29 -1.07
C LEU A 148 13.15 -8.89 -2.48
N TYR A 149 12.30 -7.87 -2.61
CA TYR A 149 11.84 -7.34 -3.89
C TYR A 149 13.00 -6.94 -4.80
N MET A 150 14.02 -6.24 -4.28
CA MET A 150 15.15 -5.80 -5.09
C MET A 150 16.06 -6.95 -5.53
N TRP A 151 16.39 -7.87 -4.63
CA TRP A 151 17.48 -8.81 -4.85
C TRP A 151 17.07 -10.21 -5.26
N HIS A 152 15.80 -10.58 -5.11
CA HIS A 152 15.36 -11.92 -5.49
C HIS A 152 15.61 -12.20 -6.97
N LEU A 153 15.16 -11.35 -7.91
CA LEU A 153 15.35 -11.57 -9.35
C LEU A 153 16.83 -11.63 -9.77
N PRO A 154 17.71 -10.68 -9.41
CA PRO A 154 19.12 -10.75 -9.76
C PRO A 154 19.80 -12.04 -9.27
N LEU A 155 19.57 -12.42 -8.00
CA LEU A 155 20.16 -13.63 -7.43
C LEU A 155 19.61 -14.90 -8.07
N LEU A 156 18.35 -14.86 -8.49
CA LEU A 156 17.72 -15.95 -9.21
C LEU A 156 18.30 -16.10 -10.62
N LEU A 157 18.57 -14.98 -11.31
CA LEU A 157 19.23 -14.97 -12.61
C LEU A 157 20.67 -15.51 -12.51
N VAL A 158 21.41 -15.16 -11.46
CA VAL A 158 22.72 -15.75 -11.18
C VAL A 158 22.61 -17.27 -11.05
N PHE A 159 21.61 -17.77 -10.30
CA PHE A 159 21.39 -19.21 -10.20
C PHE A 159 21.02 -19.85 -11.53
N ILE A 160 20.18 -19.22 -12.34
CA ILE A 160 19.79 -19.74 -13.66
C ILE A 160 20.99 -19.82 -14.59
N GLN A 161 21.84 -18.79 -14.62
CA GLN A 161 22.99 -18.74 -15.51
C GLN A 161 24.12 -19.68 -15.08
N TRP A 162 24.42 -19.71 -13.78
CA TRP A 162 25.61 -20.39 -13.25
C TRP A 162 25.26 -21.73 -12.58
N GLY A 163 24.14 -21.81 -11.87
CA GLY A 163 23.70 -23.01 -11.13
C GLY A 163 22.96 -24.03 -11.99
N GLN A 164 22.03 -23.59 -12.85
CA GLN A 164 21.20 -24.48 -13.69
C GLN A 164 22.00 -25.45 -14.58
N PRO A 165 23.15 -25.08 -15.17
CA PRO A 165 23.95 -26.02 -15.96
C PRO A 165 24.38 -27.27 -15.17
N PHE A 166 24.62 -27.15 -13.86
CA PHE A 166 25.00 -28.27 -12.99
C PHE A 166 23.83 -29.21 -12.65
N LEU A 167 22.58 -28.76 -12.89
CA LEU A 167 21.38 -29.55 -12.65
C LEU A 167 20.92 -30.31 -13.90
N ARG A 168 21.65 -30.19 -15.01
CA ARG A 168 21.35 -30.90 -16.26
C ARG A 168 21.52 -32.42 -16.04
N GLY A 169 20.44 -33.16 -16.20
CA GLY A 169 20.39 -34.62 -16.01
C GLY A 169 19.69 -35.06 -14.72
N LEU A 170 19.35 -34.15 -13.81
CA LEU A 170 18.53 -34.48 -12.64
C LEU A 170 17.04 -34.59 -13.01
N PRO A 171 16.25 -35.38 -12.26
CA PRO A 171 14.80 -35.37 -12.37
C PRO A 171 14.24 -33.95 -12.14
N PRO A 172 13.18 -33.53 -12.88
CA PRO A 172 12.63 -32.18 -12.77
C PRO A 172 12.22 -31.79 -11.34
N LEU A 173 11.69 -32.74 -10.56
CA LEU A 173 11.31 -32.51 -9.17
C LEU A 173 12.52 -32.14 -8.31
N LEU A 174 13.65 -32.83 -8.50
CA LEU A 174 14.86 -32.58 -7.72
C LEU A 174 15.49 -31.24 -8.11
N ALA A 175 15.53 -30.92 -9.41
CA ALA A 175 15.97 -29.61 -9.87
C ALA A 175 15.10 -28.48 -9.29
N TYR A 176 13.79 -28.68 -9.19
CA TYR A 176 12.87 -27.75 -8.55
C TYR A 176 13.10 -27.63 -7.03
N CYS A 177 13.40 -28.72 -6.33
CA CYS A 177 13.78 -28.68 -4.92
C CYS A 177 15.08 -27.88 -4.70
N VAL A 178 16.09 -28.05 -5.56
CA VAL A 178 17.34 -27.29 -5.48
C VAL A 178 17.10 -25.80 -5.70
N TYR A 179 16.17 -25.43 -6.59
CA TYR A 179 15.79 -24.04 -6.79
C TYR A 179 15.18 -23.41 -5.53
N TRP A 180 14.25 -24.11 -4.85
CA TRP A 180 13.72 -23.63 -3.57
C TRP A 180 14.77 -23.58 -2.49
N LEU A 181 15.69 -24.55 -2.46
CA LEU A 181 16.80 -24.55 -1.53
C LEU A 181 17.69 -23.31 -1.75
N TRP A 182 17.95 -22.92 -3.00
CA TRP A 182 18.67 -21.68 -3.31
C TRP A 182 17.95 -20.44 -2.76
N VAL A 183 16.63 -20.35 -2.94
CA VAL A 183 15.83 -19.24 -2.38
C VAL A 183 15.95 -19.19 -0.86
N LEU A 184 15.80 -20.33 -0.19
CA LEU A 184 15.77 -20.41 1.27
C LEU A 184 17.15 -20.21 1.92
N VAL A 185 18.21 -20.72 1.29
CA VAL A 185 19.56 -20.76 1.88
C VAL A 185 20.43 -19.60 1.42
N ILE A 186 20.19 -19.05 0.23
CA ILE A 186 21.02 -17.97 -0.32
C ILE A 186 20.25 -16.66 -0.36
N ILE A 187 19.08 -16.63 -1.01
CA ILE A 187 18.34 -15.37 -1.23
C ILE A 187 17.82 -14.81 0.09
N LEU A 188 17.13 -15.62 0.91
CA LEU A 188 16.57 -15.14 2.18
C LEU A 188 17.64 -14.62 3.15
N PRO A 189 18.76 -15.34 3.41
CA PRO A 189 19.82 -14.82 4.28
C PRO A 189 20.49 -13.59 3.70
N PHE A 190 20.73 -13.53 2.39
CA PHE A 190 21.29 -12.34 1.74
C PHE A 190 20.38 -11.12 1.92
N CYS A 191 19.09 -11.26 1.65
CA CYS A 191 18.12 -10.18 1.83
C CYS A 191 18.02 -9.74 3.29
N PHE A 192 18.11 -10.66 4.24
CA PHE A 192 18.13 -10.34 5.67
C PHE A 192 19.41 -9.57 6.07
N LEU A 193 20.58 -10.00 5.60
CA LEU A 193 21.85 -9.29 5.83
C LEU A 193 21.82 -7.89 5.22
N PHE A 194 21.32 -7.76 3.99
CA PHE A 194 21.15 -6.48 3.31
C PHE A 194 20.19 -5.56 4.08
N PHE A 195 19.07 -6.10 4.58
CA PHE A 195 18.14 -5.36 5.43
C PHE A 195 18.82 -4.82 6.69
N LEU A 196 19.66 -5.63 7.35
CA LEU A 196 20.38 -5.20 8.56
C LEU A 196 21.45 -4.13 8.27
N TRP A 197 22.17 -4.25 7.15
CA TRP A 197 23.35 -3.44 6.86
C TRP A 197 23.07 -2.19 6.05
N VAL A 198 22.00 -2.16 5.27
CA VAL A 198 21.67 -1.05 4.36
C VAL A 198 20.36 -0.41 4.77
N GLU A 199 19.30 -1.20 4.92
CA GLU A 199 17.96 -0.68 5.14
C GLU A 199 17.79 -0.08 6.55
N LYS A 200 18.15 -0.82 7.61
CA LYS A 200 18.11 -0.33 8.99
C LYS A 200 18.90 0.97 9.22
N PRO A 201 20.18 1.09 8.79
CA PRO A 201 20.89 2.36 8.97
C PRO A 201 20.30 3.48 8.11
N GLY A 202 19.83 3.19 6.89
CA GLY A 202 19.14 4.16 6.05
C GLY A 202 17.88 4.75 6.72
N MET A 203 17.05 3.89 7.33
CA MET A 203 15.88 4.33 8.08
C MET A 203 16.26 5.22 9.27
N LYS A 204 17.26 4.81 10.07
CA LYS A 204 17.76 5.60 11.21
C LYS A 204 18.32 6.95 10.78
N PHE A 205 18.96 7.01 9.62
CA PHE A 205 19.46 8.27 9.06
C PHE A 205 18.29 9.19 8.70
N GLY A 206 17.27 8.69 7.99
CA GLY A 206 16.07 9.48 7.63
C GLY A 206 15.30 10.02 8.83
N GLU A 207 15.20 9.24 9.92
CA GLU A 207 14.57 9.70 11.17
C GLU A 207 15.32 10.88 11.81
N ARG A 208 16.65 10.91 11.73
CA ARG A 208 17.47 12.01 12.25
C ARG A 208 17.19 13.32 11.50
N PHE A 209 17.05 13.29 10.18
CA PHE A 209 16.70 14.48 9.39
C PHE A 209 15.30 14.99 9.72
N LYS A 210 14.32 14.10 9.87
CA LYS A 210 12.95 14.50 10.28
C LYS A 210 12.94 15.21 11.63
N ARG A 211 13.71 14.71 12.61
CA ARG A 211 13.85 15.33 13.94
C ARG A 211 14.52 16.70 13.89
N GLN A 212 15.57 16.86 13.07
CA GLN A 212 16.25 18.14 12.88
C GLN A 212 15.33 19.19 12.24
N ASN A 213 14.57 18.81 11.22
CA ASN A 213 13.61 19.72 10.59
C ASN A 213 12.45 20.10 11.53
N ALA A 214 11.97 19.15 12.35
CA ALA A 214 10.94 19.44 13.36
C ALA A 214 11.44 20.36 14.50
N THR A 215 12.75 20.39 14.77
CA THR A 215 13.36 21.29 15.76
C THR A 215 13.62 22.68 15.18
N THR A 216 13.69 22.81 13.84
CA THR A 216 14.00 24.07 13.14
C THR A 216 12.75 24.87 12.77
N THR A 217 11.57 24.24 12.74
CA THR A 217 10.30 24.97 12.78
C THR A 217 10.06 25.37 14.24
N PRO A 218 10.16 26.66 14.62
CA PRO A 218 9.77 27.07 15.96
C PRO A 218 8.33 26.63 16.14
N ALA A 219 8.05 25.92 17.24
CA ALA A 219 6.69 25.72 17.70
C ALA A 219 5.99 27.08 17.62
N ALA A 220 5.05 27.23 16.69
CA ALA A 220 4.12 28.32 16.75
C ALA A 220 3.54 28.25 18.15
N GLU A 221 3.84 29.29 18.92
CA GLU A 221 3.45 29.43 20.32
C GLU A 221 1.99 29.00 20.46
N PRO A 222 1.63 28.20 21.48
CA PRO A 222 0.23 28.00 21.80
C PRO A 222 -0.31 29.38 22.14
N SER A 223 -1.01 30.00 21.18
CA SER A 223 -1.71 31.25 21.39
C SER A 223 -2.66 31.01 22.55
N VAL A 224 -2.38 31.75 23.61
CA VAL A 224 -3.11 31.79 24.86
C VAL A 224 -4.61 31.77 24.58
N SER A 225 -5.28 30.84 25.24
CA SER A 225 -6.72 30.65 25.26
C SER A 225 -7.47 31.97 25.43
N VAL A 226 -8.20 32.38 24.39
CA VAL A 226 -9.16 33.50 24.42
C VAL A 226 -10.36 33.22 25.36
N SER A 227 -10.41 32.07 26.04
CA SER A 227 -11.47 31.73 27.00
C SER A 227 -11.31 32.31 28.41
N GLU A 228 -10.20 32.96 28.75
CA GLU A 228 -10.04 33.57 30.10
C GLU A 228 -10.48 35.05 30.18
N MET A 229 -10.80 35.71 29.07
CA MET A 229 -11.17 37.13 29.10
C MET A 229 -12.65 37.41 29.38
N THR A 230 -13.54 36.40 29.29
CA THR A 230 -14.99 36.59 29.50
C THR A 230 -15.47 36.23 30.91
N ALA A 231 -14.63 35.62 31.76
CA ALA A 231 -15.01 35.24 33.12
C ALA A 231 -14.79 36.35 34.17
N SER A 232 -13.92 37.33 33.90
CA SER A 232 -13.64 38.42 34.84
C SER A 232 -14.62 39.58 34.76
N GLU A 233 -15.37 39.72 33.65
CA GLU A 233 -16.29 40.85 33.46
C GLU A 233 -17.68 40.57 34.06
N ASN A 234 -18.09 39.30 34.11
CA ASN A 234 -19.41 38.91 34.59
C ASN A 234 -19.51 38.76 36.13
N LYS A 235 -18.38 38.85 36.86
CA LYS A 235 -18.36 38.82 38.33
C LYS A 235 -18.45 40.21 38.95
N LYS A 236 -18.19 41.29 38.19
CA LYS A 236 -18.16 42.66 38.73
C LYS A 236 -19.49 43.42 38.63
N VAL A 237 -20.49 42.86 37.94
CA VAL A 237 -21.82 43.49 37.74
C VAL A 237 -22.89 42.92 38.69
N SER A 238 -22.63 41.80 39.37
CA SER A 238 -23.62 41.17 40.27
C SER A 238 -23.58 41.68 41.74
N GLU A 239 -22.68 42.60 42.08
CA GLU A 239 -22.43 42.99 43.48
C GLU A 239 -22.65 44.49 43.74
N ALA A 240 -23.46 45.14 42.91
CA ALA A 240 -23.95 46.49 43.16
C ALA A 240 -25.48 46.55 43.09
N ASP A 241 -26.06 46.87 44.26
CA ASP A 241 -27.34 47.57 44.44
C ASP A 241 -28.63 46.74 44.50
N VAL A 242 -29.04 46.38 45.72
CA VAL A 242 -30.46 46.25 46.12
C VAL A 242 -30.64 46.99 47.46
N PRO A 243 -31.55 47.98 47.55
CA PRO A 243 -31.67 48.87 48.69
C PRO A 243 -32.42 48.26 49.87
N GLY A 244 -32.12 48.79 51.06
CA GLY A 244 -32.45 48.26 52.38
C GLY A 244 -33.95 48.12 52.68
N GLU A 245 -34.24 47.00 53.35
CA GLU A 245 -35.52 46.67 53.96
C GLU A 245 -35.67 47.38 55.31
N GLU A 246 -36.80 48.04 55.45
CA GLU A 246 -37.34 48.69 56.63
C GLU A 246 -37.68 47.64 57.70
N ALA A 247 -37.13 47.74 58.91
CA ALA A 247 -37.51 46.90 60.04
C ALA A 247 -37.73 47.72 61.32
N VAL A 248 -39.01 48.05 61.50
CA VAL A 248 -39.68 48.38 62.76
C VAL A 248 -39.48 47.28 63.80
N ARG A 249 -39.17 47.64 65.06
CA ARG A 249 -39.83 47.13 66.28
C ARG A 249 -39.26 47.78 67.55
N VAL A 250 -40.19 48.41 68.29
CA VAL A 250 -40.39 48.50 69.76
C VAL A 250 -39.16 48.63 70.64
#